data_AF-A0A930U327-F1
#
_entry.id   AF-A0A930U327-F1
#
_cell.length_a   1.000
_cell.length_b   1.000
_cell.length_c   1.000
_cell.angle_alpha   90.00
_cell.angle_beta   90.00
_cell.angle_gamma   90.00
#
_symmetry.space_group_name_H-M   'P 1'
#
loop_
_entity.id
_entity.type
_entity.pdbx_description
1 polymer ?
#
loop_
_entity_poly.entity_id
_entity_poly.type
_entity_poly.pdbx_seq_one_letter_code
_entity_poly.pdbx_strand_id
1 'polypeptide(L)' 'MALPPPEDVPEEILQTEIITDARSPLDGEPLTVAEYEELIADLQEGPDIRPRLSPEVEYTIYLLHLRRAIRSVFPFLLQ' A
#
# COMPACT_ATOMS: atom_id res chain seq x y z
N MET A 1 -17.45 7.16 -41.83
CA MET A 1 -16.58 7.17 -40.64
C MET A 1 -15.68 8.38 -40.76
N ALA A 2 -15.84 9.35 -39.87
CA ALA A 2 -14.97 10.53 -39.81
C ALA A 2 -13.76 10.15 -38.95
N LEU A 3 -12.55 10.39 -39.46
CA LEU A 3 -11.33 10.27 -38.67
C LEU A 3 -11.24 11.48 -37.72
N PRO A 4 -10.71 11.32 -36.50
CA PRO A 4 -10.48 12.45 -35.60
C PRO A 4 -9.52 13.46 -36.25
N PRO A 5 -9.64 14.76 -35.89
CA PRO A 5 -8.79 15.81 -36.44
C PRO A 5 -7.30 15.49 -36.20
N PRO A 6 -6.39 15.83 -37.14
CA PRO A 6 -4.97 15.47 -37.07
C PRO A 6 -4.20 16.13 -35.92
N GLU A 7 -4.86 17.01 -35.18
CA GLU A 7 -4.35 17.71 -34.00
C GLU A 7 -4.62 16.92 -32.71
N ASP A 8 -5.54 15.95 -32.74
CA ASP A 8 -5.80 15.05 -31.62
C ASP A 8 -4.76 13.92 -31.62
N VAL A 9 -4.10 13.77 -30.47
CA VAL A 9 -3.18 12.67 -30.22
C VAL A 9 -3.99 11.36 -30.24
N PRO A 10 -3.61 10.36 -31.07
CA PRO A 10 -4.32 9.09 -31.12
C PRO A 10 -4.39 8.39 -29.75
N GLU A 11 -5.54 7.78 -29.46
CA GLU A 11 -5.79 7.08 -28.18
C GLU A 11 -4.76 5.97 -27.91
N GLU A 12 -4.24 5.34 -28.95
CA GLU A 12 -3.22 4.29 -28.86
C GLU A 12 -1.89 4.82 -28.31
N ILE A 13 -1.57 6.10 -28.54
CA ILE A 13 -0.36 6.73 -27.98
C ILE A 13 -0.58 6.97 -26.48
N LEU A 14 -1.75 7.51 -26.10
CA LEU A 14 -2.12 7.75 -24.69
C LEU A 14 -2.18 6.45 -23.87
N GLN A 15 -2.61 5.34 -24.47
CA GLN A 15 -2.62 4.03 -23.82
C GLN A 15 -1.21 3.45 -23.60
N THR A 16 -0.22 3.89 -24.39
CA THR A 16 1.18 3.46 -24.26
C THR A 16 2.04 4.40 -23.40
N GLU A 17 1.50 5.53 -22.96
CA GLU A 17 2.19 6.39 -21.99
C GLU A 17 2.25 5.70 -20.62
N ILE A 18 3.40 5.11 -20.34
CA ILE A 18 3.74 4.64 -19.00
C ILE A 18 4.03 5.90 -18.17
N ILE A 19 3.11 6.27 -17.30
CA ILE A 19 3.29 7.37 -16.34
C ILE A 19 4.38 6.94 -15.36
N THR A 20 5.64 7.28 -15.67
CA THR A 20 6.81 6.94 -14.83
C THR A 20 7.05 7.93 -13.70
N ASP A 21 6.51 9.15 -13.83
CA ASP A 21 6.69 10.22 -12.86
C ASP A 21 5.65 10.12 -11.74
N ALA A 22 6.10 10.30 -10.50
CA ALA A 22 5.19 10.50 -9.38
C ALA A 22 4.33 11.75 -9.64
N ARG A 23 3.04 11.68 -9.32
CA ARG A 23 2.09 12.78 -9.53
C ARG A 23 1.55 13.24 -8.18
N SER A 24 1.29 14.53 -8.04
CA SER A 24 0.65 15.07 -6.83
C SER A 24 -0.72 14.38 -6.61
N PRO A 25 -1.01 13.87 -5.41
CA PRO A 25 -2.28 13.22 -5.10
C PRO A 25 -3.47 14.20 -5.04
N LEU A 26 -3.22 15.50 -5.01
CA LEU A 26 -4.24 16.55 -4.99
C LEU A 26 -4.61 16.99 -6.40
N ASP A 27 -3.61 17.26 -7.23
CA ASP A 27 -3.78 18.01 -8.48
C ASP A 27 -3.35 17.23 -9.73
N GLY A 28 -2.69 16.09 -9.59
CA GLY A 28 -2.24 15.26 -10.72
C GLY A 28 -1.07 15.85 -11.52
N GLU A 29 -0.47 16.94 -11.07
CA GLU A 29 0.74 17.53 -11.69
C GLU A 29 1.98 16.65 -11.43
N PRO A 30 3.00 16.67 -12.32
CA PRO A 30 4.21 15.88 -12.14
C PRO A 30 5.00 16.41 -10.95
N LEU A 31 5.33 15.51 -10.03
CA LEU A 31 6.03 15.81 -8.80
C LEU A 31 7.55 15.73 -9.05
N THR A 32 8.29 16.73 -8.58
CA THR A 32 9.75 16.65 -8.60
C THR A 32 10.26 15.65 -7.55
N VAL A 33 11.49 15.18 -7.70
CA VAL A 33 12.09 14.19 -6.76
C VAL A 33 12.09 14.71 -5.32
N ALA A 34 12.37 16.00 -5.12
CA ALA A 34 12.40 16.61 -3.78
C ALA A 34 11.01 16.67 -3.13
N GLU A 35 9.98 17.05 -3.90
CA GLU A 35 8.60 17.10 -3.42
C GLU A 35 8.04 15.69 -3.15
N TYR A 36 8.50 14.68 -3.89
CA TYR A 36 8.18 13.28 -3.61
C TYR A 36 8.80 12.80 -2.29
N GLU A 37 10.05 13.16 -2.01
CA GLU A 37 10.71 12.82 -0.74
C GLU A 37 9.99 13.43 0.45
N GLU A 38 9.58 14.70 0.35
CA GLU A 38 8.79 15.40 1.37
C GLU A 38 7.42 14.72 1.59
N LEU A 39 6.72 14.38 0.51
CA LEU A 39 5.43 13.67 0.59
C LEU A 39 5.57 12.31 1.28
N ILE A 40 6.64 11.56 0.99
CA ILE A 40 6.88 10.27 1.64
C ILE A 40 7.21 10.45 3.12
N ALA A 41 7.97 11.49 3.49
CA ALA A 41 8.23 11.81 4.89
C ALA A 41 6.93 12.12 5.65
N ASP A 42 6.05 12.94 5.08
CA ASP A 42 4.74 13.27 5.65
C ASP A 42 3.84 12.03 5.82
N LEU A 43 3.85 11.12 4.85
CA LEU A 43 3.08 9.87 4.91
C LEU A 43 3.62 8.90 5.97
N GLN A 44 4.91 8.93 6.25
CA GLN A 44 5.53 8.13 7.31
C GLN A 44 5.32 8.74 8.70
N GLU A 45 5.26 10.07 8.80
CA GLU A 45 4.92 10.80 10.04
C GLU A 45 3.41 10.86 10.31
N GLY A 46 2.60 10.53 9.31
CA GLY A 46 1.16 10.39 9.41
C GLY A 46 0.72 9.44 10.53
N PRO A 47 -0.54 9.53 10.97
CA PRO A 47 -1.04 8.69 12.04
C PRO A 47 -0.77 7.23 11.68
N ASP A 48 -0.15 6.49 12.60
CA ASP A 48 0.13 5.07 12.44
C ASP A 48 -1.19 4.33 12.23
N ILE A 49 -1.61 4.20 10.97
CA ILE A 49 -2.78 3.43 10.54
C ILE A 49 -2.39 1.96 10.60
N ARG A 50 -1.93 1.50 11.76
CA ARG A 50 -1.85 0.08 12.07
C ARG A 50 -3.28 -0.45 11.91
N PRO A 51 -3.56 -1.30 10.90
CA PRO A 51 -4.87 -1.88 10.75
C PRO A 51 -5.20 -2.62 12.06
N ARG A 52 -6.18 -2.10 12.81
CA ARG A 52 -6.61 -2.75 14.05
C ARG A 52 -7.26 -4.06 13.65
N LEU A 53 -6.69 -5.16 14.11
CA LEU A 53 -7.29 -6.47 13.92
C LEU A 53 -8.61 -6.50 14.69
N SER A 54 -9.55 -7.33 14.25
CA SER A 54 -10.76 -7.54 15.05
C SER A 54 -10.36 -8.16 16.39
N PRO A 55 -11.04 -7.84 17.50
CA PRO A 55 -10.72 -8.38 18.82
C PRO A 55 -10.64 -9.91 18.84
N GLU A 56 -11.46 -10.59 18.03
CA GLU A 56 -11.48 -12.04 17.89
C GLU A 56 -10.21 -12.58 17.25
N VAL A 57 -9.68 -11.90 16.24
CA VAL A 57 -8.43 -12.28 15.57
C VAL A 57 -7.25 -12.07 16.50
N GLU A 58 -7.18 -10.94 17.21
CA GLU A 58 -6.14 -10.68 18.21
C GLU A 58 -6.11 -11.75 19.29
N TYR A 59 -7.29 -12.10 19.83
CA TYR A 59 -7.40 -13.14 20.84
C TYR A 59 -6.98 -14.51 20.32
N THR A 60 -7.37 -14.85 19.08
CA THR A 60 -6.96 -16.11 18.44
C THR A 60 -5.45 -16.19 18.26
N ILE A 61 -4.82 -15.10 17.81
CA ILE A 61 -3.36 -15.01 17.69
C ILE A 61 -2.69 -15.17 19.05
N TYR A 62 -3.22 -14.55 20.11
CA TYR A 62 -2.71 -14.71 21.46
C TYR A 62 -2.76 -16.17 21.92
N LEU A 63 -3.87 -16.87 21.71
CA LEU A 63 -4.00 -18.30 22.05
C LEU A 63 -3.03 -19.19 21.28
N LEU A 64 -2.75 -18.88 20.00
CA LEU A 64 -1.74 -19.56 19.20
C LEU A 64 -0.33 -19.39 19.79
N HIS A 65 0.02 -18.18 20.19
CA HIS A 65 1.30 -17.90 20.85
C HIS A 65 1.41 -18.63 22.19
N LEU A 66 0.36 -18.60 23.01
CA LEU A 66 0.30 -19.30 24.28
C LEU A 66 0.45 -20.82 24.10
N ARG A 67 -0.28 -21.41 23.15
CA ARG A 67 -0.17 -22.84 22.81
C ARG A 67 1.26 -23.21 22.40
N ARG A 68 1.90 -22.37 21.58
CA ARG A 68 3.29 -22.57 21.15
C ARG A 68 4.26 -22.49 22.34
N ALA A 69 4.08 -21.52 23.23
CA ALA A 69 4.89 -21.36 24.43
C ALA A 69 4.76 -22.56 25.36
N ILE A 70 3.52 -23.00 25.64
CA ILE A 70 3.26 -24.18 26.49
C ILE A 70 3.92 -25.42 25.89
N ARG A 71 3.79 -25.65 24.58
CA ARG A 71 4.42 -26.81 23.91
C ARG A 71 5.95 -26.75 23.96
N SER A 72 6.53 -25.56 23.99
CA SER A 72 7.97 -25.37 24.10
C SER A 72 8.50 -25.59 25.52
N VAL A 73 7.77 -25.14 26.54
CA VAL A 73 8.19 -25.24 27.95
C VAL A 73 7.87 -26.61 28.53
N PHE A 74 6.75 -27.20 28.12
CA PHE A 74 6.24 -28.46 28.64
C PHE A 74 6.00 -29.46 27.51
N PRO A 75 7.08 -30.06 26.94
CA PRO A 75 6.98 -30.96 25.80
C PRO A 75 6.21 -32.26 26.10
N PHE A 76 5.95 -32.55 27.38
CA PHE A 76 5.27 -33.75 27.88
C PHE A 76 3.79 -33.55 28.25
N LEU A 77 3.28 -32.31 28.30
CA LEU A 77 1.87 -32.04 28.67
C LEU A 77 0.90 -32.13 27.48
N LEU A 78 1.40 -32.15 26.25
CA LEU A 78 0.62 -32.09 25.01
C LEU A 78 0.99 -33.22 24.03
N GLN A 79 1.53 -34.33 24.55
CA GLN A 79 1.72 -35.57 23.78
C GLN A 79 0.38 -36.26 23.53
#